data_AF-A0A558RAE8-F1
#
_entry.id   AF-A0A558RAE8-F1
#
_cell.length_a   1.000
_cell.length_b   1.000
_cell.length_c   1.000
_cell.angle_alpha   90.00
_cell.angle_beta   90.00
_cell.angle_gamma   90.00
#
_symmetry.space_group_name_H-M   'P 1'
#
loop_
_entity.id
_entity.type
_entity.pdbx_description
1 polymer ?
#
loop_
_entity_poly.entity_id
_entity_poly.type
_entity_poly.pdbx_seq_one_letter_code
_entity_poly.pdbx_strand_id
1 'polypeptide(L)' 'MTDTRRLADGLEAALATARAEYRRAVILLAGQEADKDGGATREPADVDHIHHARTRVLALEAAREELSRPIDAGDRLGT' A
#
# COMPACT_ATOMS: atom_id res chain seq x y z
N MET A 1 16.38 18.89 -10.32
CA MET A 1 15.97 18.54 -8.94
C MET A 1 14.46 18.68 -8.70
N THR A 2 13.76 19.62 -9.34
CA THR A 2 12.32 19.88 -9.11
C THR A 2 11.41 18.70 -9.49
N ASP A 3 11.75 17.94 -10.53
CA ASP A 3 10.92 16.83 -11.02
C ASP A 3 11.04 15.57 -10.14
N THR A 4 12.25 15.24 -9.67
CA THR A 4 12.48 14.11 -8.76
C THR A 4 11.75 14.31 -7.44
N ARG A 5 11.75 15.53 -6.89
CA ARG A 5 11.02 15.86 -5.67
C ARG A 5 9.51 15.77 -5.85
N ARG A 6 8.97 16.31 -6.95
CA ARG A 6 7.53 16.17 -7.28
C ARG A 6 7.11 14.71 -7.46
N LEU A 7 7.98 13.89 -8.05
CA LEU A 7 7.74 12.47 -8.22
C LEU A 7 7.71 11.74 -6.85
N ALA A 8 8.64 12.07 -5.95
CA ALA A 8 8.66 11.55 -4.59
C ALA A 8 7.39 11.94 -3.81
N ASP A 9 6.99 13.22 -3.85
CA ASP A 9 5.77 13.71 -3.19
C ASP A 9 4.51 13.01 -3.73
N GLY A 10 4.40 12.85 -5.05
CA GLY A 10 3.29 12.13 -5.68
C GLY A 10 3.25 10.65 -5.31
N LEU A 11 4.41 10.02 -5.17
CA LEU A 11 4.52 8.63 -4.74
C LEU A 11 4.15 8.46 -3.26
N GLU A 12 4.55 9.36 -2.38
CA GLU A 12 4.14 9.35 -0.98
C GLU A 12 2.62 9.50 -0.83
N ALA A 13 2.01 10.39 -1.61
CA ALA A 13 0.56 10.54 -1.65
C ALA A 13 -0.13 9.24 -2.11
N ALA A 14 0.36 8.62 -3.20
CA ALA A 14 -0.15 7.35 -3.69
C ALA A 14 -0.01 6.22 -2.66
N LEU A 15 1.11 6.17 -1.94
CA LEU A 15 1.38 5.21 -0.86
C LEU A 15 0.41 5.39 0.30
N ALA A 16 0.15 6.64 0.71
CA ALA A 16 -0.78 6.96 1.78
C ALA A 16 -2.20 6.50 1.42
N THR A 17 -2.64 6.76 0.19
CA THR A 17 -3.94 6.29 -0.33
C THR A 17 -4.02 4.77 -0.36
N ALA A 18 -3.02 4.08 -0.94
CA ALA A 18 -3.02 2.61 -1.02
C ALA A 18 -3.03 1.96 0.37
N ARG A 19 -2.30 2.51 1.35
CA ARG A 19 -2.33 2.04 2.74
C ARG A 19 -3.70 2.25 3.39
N ALA A 20 -4.38 3.37 3.10
CA ALA A 20 -5.73 3.61 3.61
C ALA A 20 -6.74 2.62 3.02
N GLU A 21 -6.68 2.35 1.71
CA GLU A 21 -7.50 1.34 1.04
C GLU A 21 -7.27 -0.06 1.62
N TYR A 22 -6.01 -0.47 1.79
CA TYR A 22 -5.66 -1.76 2.40
C TYR A 22 -6.22 -1.89 3.82
N ARG A 23 -6.03 -0.88 4.67
CA ARG A 23 -6.60 -0.88 6.03
C ARG A 23 -8.12 -1.01 6.00
N ARG A 24 -8.80 -0.31 5.09
CA ARG A 24 -10.25 -0.40 4.94
C ARG A 24 -10.70 -1.80 4.53
N ALA A 25 -10.02 -2.42 3.57
CA ALA A 25 -10.32 -3.78 3.13
C ALA A 25 -10.15 -4.80 4.28
N VAL A 26 -9.09 -4.67 5.08
CA VAL A 26 -8.85 -5.51 6.27
C VAL A 26 -9.97 -5.35 7.30
N ILE A 27 -10.38 -4.11 7.60
CA ILE A 27 -11.48 -3.85 8.57
C ILE A 27 -12.80 -4.43 8.06
N LEU A 28 -13.11 -4.28 6.78
CA LEU A 28 -14.33 -4.82 6.19
C LEU A 28 -14.37 -6.35 6.28
N LEU A 29 -13.26 -7.03 5.95
CA LEU A 29 -13.20 -8.48 6.07
C LEU A 29 -13.33 -8.93 7.53
N ALA A 30 -12.66 -8.25 8.46
CA ALA A 30 -12.76 -8.58 9.88
C ALA A 30 -14.21 -8.44 10.38
N GLY A 31 -14.94 -7.41 9.92
CA GLY A 31 -16.36 -7.25 10.21
C GLY A 31 -17.21 -8.38 9.62
N GLN A 32 -17.00 -8.70 8.34
CA GLN A 32 -17.71 -9.79 7.67
C GLN A 32 -17.44 -11.16 8.34
N GLU A 33 -16.21 -11.44 8.73
CA GLU A 33 -15.87 -12.68 9.45
C GLU A 33 -16.49 -12.70 10.85
N ALA A 34 -16.54 -11.57 11.55
CA ALA A 34 -17.23 -11.47 12.84
C ALA A 34 -18.74 -11.71 12.71
N ASP A 35 -19.38 -11.22 11.65
CA ASP A 35 -20.80 -11.45 11.38
C ASP A 35 -21.08 -12.93 11.06
N LYS A 36 -20.12 -13.63 10.44
CA LYS A 36 -20.24 -15.07 10.11
C LYS A 36 -20.16 -15.97 11.33
N ASP A 37 -19.47 -15.58 12.41
CA ASP A 37 -19.36 -16.39 13.63
C ASP A 37 -20.73 -16.64 14.30
N GLY A 38 -21.78 -15.87 13.94
CA GLY A 38 -23.17 -16.11 14.38
C GLY A 38 -24.02 -17.00 13.46
N GLY A 39 -23.51 -17.45 12.31
CA GLY A 39 -24.27 -18.18 11.28
C GLY A 39 -24.05 -19.70 11.27
N ALA A 40 -25.08 -20.46 10.87
CA ALA A 40 -25.03 -21.92 10.81
C ALA A 40 -24.18 -22.49 9.65
N THR A 41 -23.81 -21.64 8.67
CA THR A 41 -23.00 -22.01 7.50
C THR A 41 -21.93 -20.94 7.28
N ARG A 42 -20.66 -21.33 7.44
CA ARG A 42 -19.50 -20.44 7.27
C ARG A 42 -19.02 -20.49 5.81
N GLU A 43 -19.28 -19.41 5.08
CA GLU A 43 -18.66 -19.19 3.77
C GLU A 43 -17.20 -18.73 3.93
N PRO A 44 -16.28 -19.14 3.04
CA PRO A 44 -14.90 -18.67 3.05
C PRO A 44 -14.78 -17.14 3.05
N ALA A 45 -13.69 -16.63 3.61
CA ALA A 45 -13.33 -15.22 3.59
C ALA A 45 -13.04 -14.76 2.15
N ASP A 46 -13.65 -13.65 1.72
CA ASP A 46 -13.28 -12.99 0.46
C ASP A 46 -11.98 -12.18 0.68
N VAL A 47 -10.86 -12.81 0.35
CA VAL A 47 -9.52 -12.25 0.56
C VAL A 47 -8.96 -11.58 -0.69
N ASP A 48 -9.62 -11.68 -1.84
CA ASP A 48 -9.09 -11.21 -3.13
C ASP A 48 -8.91 -9.69 -3.11
N HIS A 49 -9.89 -8.97 -2.53
CA HIS A 49 -9.81 -7.52 -2.39
C HIS A 49 -8.64 -7.10 -1.45
N ILE A 50 -8.40 -7.85 -0.37
CA ILE A 50 -7.27 -7.59 0.53
C ILE A 50 -5.95 -7.85 -0.19
N HIS A 51 -5.86 -8.95 -0.93
CA HIS A 51 -4.66 -9.32 -1.66
C HIS A 51 -4.32 -8.27 -2.71
N HIS A 52 -5.32 -7.79 -3.47
CA HIS A 52 -5.14 -6.74 -4.45
C HIS A 52 -4.63 -5.43 -3.82
N ALA A 53 -5.28 -4.98 -2.74
CA ALA A 53 -4.88 -3.76 -2.04
C ALA A 53 -3.47 -3.88 -1.43
N ARG A 54 -3.11 -5.04 -0.88
CA ARG A 54 -1.77 -5.31 -0.35
C ARG A 54 -0.71 -5.25 -1.46
N THR A 55 -0.96 -5.89 -2.59
CA THR A 55 -0.04 -5.92 -3.74
C THR A 55 0.22 -4.50 -4.25
N ARG A 56 -0.81 -3.65 -4.29
CA ARG A 56 -0.66 -2.24 -4.65
C ARG A 56 0.25 -1.47 -3.69
N VAL A 57 0.13 -1.70 -2.37
CA VAL A 57 1.03 -1.08 -1.37
C VAL A 57 2.48 -1.53 -1.60
N LEU A 58 2.71 -2.82 -1.78
CA LEU A 58 4.06 -3.37 -1.97
C LEU A 58 4.73 -2.82 -3.24
N ALA A 59 3.98 -2.71 -4.34
CA ALA A 59 4.50 -2.15 -5.58
C ALA A 59 4.91 -0.68 -5.42
N LEU A 60 4.13 0.11 -4.69
CA LEU A 60 4.44 1.52 -4.42
C LEU A 60 5.60 1.68 -3.43
N GLU A 61 5.74 0.77 -2.45
CA GLU A 61 6.90 0.74 -1.55
C GLU A 61 8.19 0.42 -2.31
N ALA A 62 8.14 -0.56 -3.21
CA ALA A 62 9.28 -0.90 -4.07
C ALA A 62 9.67 0.27 -4.97
N ALA A 63 8.69 0.93 -5.60
CA ALA A 63 8.94 2.13 -6.41
C ALA A 63 9.55 3.27 -5.56
N ARG A 64 9.16 3.40 -4.29
CA ARG A 64 9.72 4.42 -3.37
C ARG A 64 11.18 4.15 -3.07
N GLU A 65 11.50 2.90 -2.77
CA GLU A 65 12.86 2.48 -2.47
C GLU A 65 13.77 2.61 -3.70
N GLU A 66 13.25 2.29 -4.89
CA GLU A 66 14.00 2.48 -6.14
C GLU A 66 14.28 3.96 -6.42
N LEU A 67 13.33 4.86 -6.12
CA LEU A 67 13.50 6.30 -6.28
C LEU A 67 14.39 6.95 -5.22
N SER A 68 14.49 6.39 -4.01
CA SER A 68 15.38 6.92 -2.97
C SER A 68 16.86 6.63 -3.28
N ARG A 69 17.17 5.50 -3.93
CA ARG A 69 18.54 5.11 -4.30
C ARG A 69 19.28 6.15 -5.17
N PRO A 70 18.72 6.71 -6.25
CA PRO A 70 19.38 7.74 -7.05
C PRO A 70 19.41 9.10 -6.36
N ILE A 71 18.47 9.42 -5.46
CA ILE A 71 18.52 10.66 -4.66
C ILE A 71 19.73 10.59 -3.71
N ASP A 72 19.89 9.49 -2.97
CA ASP A 72 21.01 9.29 -2.05
C ASP A 72 22.36 9.21 -2.79
N ALA A 73 22.37 8.62 -4.00
CA ALA A 73 23.58 8.55 -4.84
C ALA A 73 23.96 9.92 -5.43
N GLY A 74 22.98 10.75 -5.80
CA GLY A 74 23.19 12.11 -6.27
C GLY A 74 23.74 13.04 -5.19
N ASP A 75 23.27 12.89 -3.94
CA ASP A 75 23.79 13.62 -2.79
C ASP A 75 25.23 13.19 -2.43
N ARG A 76 25.59 11.91 -2.59
CA ARG A 76 26.95 11.42 -2.32
C ARG A 76 28.00 11.80 -3.38
N LEU A 77 27.57 12.16 -4.59
CA LEU A 77 28.47 12.63 -5.66
C LEU A 77 28.61 14.17 -5.67
N GLY A 78 27.84 14.87 -4.82
CA GLY A 78 27.80 16.33 -4.72
C GLY A 78 28.60 16.95 -3.57
N THR A 79 29.37 16.16 -2.82
CA THR A 79 30.30 16.62 -1.76
C THR A 79 31.73 16.24 -2.10
#